data_AF-A0A835IZ97-F1
#
_entry.id   AF-A0A835IZ97-F1
#
_cell.length_a   1.000
_cell.length_b   1.000
_cell.length_c   1.000
_cell.angle_alpha   90.00
_cell.angle_beta   90.00
_cell.angle_gamma   90.00
#
_symmetry.space_group_name_H-M   'P 1'
#
loop_
_entity.id
_entity.type
_entity.pdbx_description
1 polymer ?
#
loop_
_entity_poly.entity_id
_entity_poly.type
_entity_poly.pdbx_seq_one_letter_code
_entity_poly.pdbx_strand_id
1 'polypeptide(L)'
;MLPESILGETFLEKYIDHSDAVTVIDEKRTYVVRAPAKHPIYENFRVKAFKALLTSTSSDEQLSALEEISYGACGLGSDGTDRLVRLVQEMQHGKPSSSEDGTLYGAKITGGGSGGTVCVIGRKCLRSSQKILECHYSYGACGLGSDGTDRLVRLLFAERKNGTLGS
;
A
#
# COMPACT_ATOMS: atom_id res chain seq x y z
N MET A 1 9.00 -1.88 28.74
CA MET A 1 8.24 -2.31 27.53
C MET A 1 6.81 -1.79 27.63
N LEU A 2 6.17 -1.40 26.51
CA LEU A 2 4.76 -1.00 26.48
C LEU A 2 3.83 -2.23 26.61
N PRO A 3 2.68 -2.13 27.30
CA PRO A 3 1.68 -3.21 27.33
C PRO A 3 1.04 -3.41 25.95
N GLU A 4 0.51 -4.60 25.66
CA GLU A 4 -0.23 -4.84 24.41
C GLU A 4 -1.49 -3.98 24.32
N SER A 5 -2.25 -3.92 25.42
CA SER A 5 -3.44 -3.10 25.58
C SER A 5 -3.57 -2.57 27.00
N ILE A 6 -4.42 -1.56 27.20
CA ILE A 6 -4.77 -0.99 28.51
C ILE A 6 -6.25 -0.63 28.55
N LEU A 7 -6.90 -0.83 29.70
CA LEU A 7 -8.27 -0.37 29.94
C LEU A 7 -8.28 1.14 30.19
N GLY A 8 -9.30 1.85 29.70
CA GLY A 8 -9.43 3.30 29.85
C GLY A 8 -9.36 3.76 31.30
N GLU A 9 -10.07 3.08 32.21
CA GLU A 9 -10.04 3.41 33.65
C GLU A 9 -8.62 3.31 34.22
N THR A 10 -7.90 2.23 33.93
CA THR A 10 -6.53 2.01 34.40
C THR A 10 -5.56 3.03 33.83
N PHE A 11 -5.82 3.51 32.61
CA PHE A 11 -5.04 4.59 32.02
C PHE A 11 -5.28 5.90 32.76
N LEU A 12 -6.54 6.28 33.00
CA LEU A 12 -6.91 7.54 33.66
C LEU A 12 -6.43 7.59 35.12
N GLU A 13 -6.53 6.48 35.85
CA GLU A 13 -5.98 6.38 37.22
C GLU A 13 -4.49 6.70 37.27
N LYS A 14 -3.74 6.34 36.23
CA LYS A 14 -2.28 6.44 36.20
C LYS A 14 -1.77 7.71 35.52
N TYR A 15 -2.45 8.18 34.49
CA TYR A 15 -1.98 9.23 33.59
C TYR A 15 -2.91 10.45 33.50
N ILE A 16 -4.08 10.39 34.14
CA ILE A 16 -5.09 11.46 34.25
C ILE A 16 -5.79 11.80 32.92
N ASP A 17 -5.05 12.04 31.85
CA ASP A 17 -5.58 12.40 30.53
C ASP A 17 -4.54 12.11 29.42
N HIS A 18 -4.98 12.05 28.16
CA HIS A 18 -4.12 11.90 26.98
C HIS A 18 -3.86 13.21 26.22
N SER A 19 -4.38 14.36 26.69
CA SER A 19 -4.09 15.70 26.16
C SER A 19 -4.43 15.88 24.67
N ASP A 20 -5.50 15.22 24.20
CA ASP A 20 -6.09 15.45 22.88
C ASP A 20 -7.44 16.16 23.03
N ALA A 21 -7.58 17.31 22.39
CA ALA A 21 -8.79 18.12 22.46
C ALA A 21 -9.98 17.53 21.66
N VAL A 22 -9.73 16.53 20.81
CA VAL A 22 -10.73 15.97 19.89
C VAL A 22 -11.35 14.68 20.41
N THR A 23 -10.63 13.92 21.26
CA THR A 23 -11.08 12.60 21.72
C THR A 23 -11.15 12.53 23.24
N VAL A 24 -12.03 11.66 23.75
CA VAL A 24 -12.21 11.41 25.18
C VAL A 24 -11.95 9.92 25.42
N ILE A 25 -11.25 9.61 26.51
CA ILE A 25 -11.02 8.22 26.93
C ILE A 25 -12.32 7.67 27.53
N ASP A 26 -12.81 6.58 26.97
CA ASP A 26 -13.88 5.78 27.54
C ASP A 26 -13.29 4.80 28.56
N GLU A 27 -13.63 4.99 29.83
CA GLU A 27 -13.18 4.17 30.95
C GLU A 27 -13.38 2.67 30.73
N LYS A 28 -14.49 2.28 30.07
CA LYS A 28 -14.88 0.89 29.88
C LYS A 28 -14.24 0.24 28.65
N ARG A 29 -13.49 1.01 27.86
CA ARG A 29 -12.92 0.53 26.61
C ARG A 29 -11.48 0.09 26.79
N THR A 30 -11.15 -1.07 26.24
CA THR A 30 -9.76 -1.54 26.13
C THR A 30 -9.13 -0.99 24.86
N TYR A 31 -8.03 -0.26 25.01
CA TYR A 31 -7.27 0.33 23.91
C TYR A 31 -6.02 -0.50 23.63
N VAL A 32 -5.76 -0.80 22.36
CA VAL A 32 -4.47 -1.36 21.94
C VAL A 32 -3.40 -0.28 22.04
N VAL A 33 -2.24 -0.61 22.63
CA VAL A 33 -1.17 0.36 22.91
C VAL A 33 0.06 0.03 22.08
N ARG A 34 0.56 -1.20 22.18
CA ARG A 34 1.85 -1.56 21.60
C ARG A 34 1.87 -1.47 20.08
N ALA A 35 0.86 -2.02 19.42
CA ALA A 35 0.76 -2.02 17.95
C ALA A 35 0.72 -0.60 17.35
N PRO A 36 -0.21 0.30 17.77
CA PRO A 36 -0.25 1.66 17.24
C PRO A 36 0.98 2.50 17.64
N ALA A 37 1.61 2.25 18.79
CA ALA A 37 2.88 2.91 19.15
C ALA A 37 4.07 2.43 18.31
N LYS A 38 4.10 1.14 17.95
CA LYS A 38 5.14 0.54 17.08
C LYS A 38 5.02 1.03 15.63
N HIS A 39 3.79 1.20 15.14
CA HIS A 39 3.50 1.54 13.76
C HIS A 39 4.31 2.76 13.21
N PRO A 40 4.26 3.96 13.82
CA PRO A 40 4.98 5.12 13.31
C PRO A 40 6.51 4.95 13.37
N ILE A 41 7.01 4.17 14.33
CA ILE A 41 8.45 3.89 14.46
C ILE A 41 8.91 3.02 13.29
N TYR A 42 8.23 1.90 13.02
CA TYR A 42 8.57 1.04 11.91
C TYR A 42 8.29 1.69 10.55
N GLU A 43 7.27 2.54 10.47
CA GLU A 43 7.00 3.32 9.26
C GLU A 43 8.12 4.33 9.01
N ASN A 44 8.62 5.02 10.03
CA ASN A 44 9.77 5.91 9.89
C ASN A 44 11.02 5.16 9.40
N PHE A 45 11.26 3.96 9.93
CA PHE A 45 12.34 3.10 9.46
C PHE A 45 12.15 2.72 7.98
N ARG A 46 10.97 2.26 7.59
CA ARG A 46 10.65 1.92 6.18
C ARG A 46 10.83 3.12 5.25
N VAL A 47 10.39 4.32 5.65
CA VAL A 47 10.57 5.55 4.86
C VAL A 47 12.05 5.87 4.66
N LYS A 48 12.87 5.75 5.71
CA LYS A 48 14.32 5.97 5.62
C LYS A 48 15.00 4.93 4.73
N ALA A 49 14.64 3.65 4.88
CA ALA A 49 15.15 2.56 4.04
C ALA A 49 14.75 2.76 2.58
N PHE A 50 13.49 3.12 2.32
CA PHE A 50 12.97 3.42 0.99
C PHE A 50 13.72 4.55 0.33
N LYS A 51 13.93 5.66 1.05
CA LYS A 51 14.73 6.78 0.56
C LYS A 51 16.15 6.35 0.20
N ALA A 52 16.81 5.57 1.05
CA ALA A 52 18.16 5.09 0.80
C ALA A 52 18.22 4.22 -0.46
N LEU A 53 17.27 3.30 -0.64
CA LEU A 53 17.18 2.42 -1.81
C LEU A 53 16.85 3.17 -3.10
N LEU A 54 16.05 4.25 -3.05
CA LEU A 54 15.82 5.10 -4.21
C LEU A 54 17.09 5.83 -4.66
N THR A 55 18.02 6.08 -3.74
CA THR A 55 19.27 6.80 -4.01
C THR A 55 20.47 5.89 -4.27
N SER A 56 20.33 4.58 -4.07
CA SER A 56 21.40 3.62 -4.35
C SER A 56 21.48 3.28 -5.84
N THR A 57 22.61 2.72 -6.25
CA THR A 57 22.78 2.17 -7.60
C THR A 57 21.66 1.20 -7.94
N SER A 58 21.10 1.32 -9.14
CA SER A 58 20.07 0.40 -9.62
C SER A 58 20.65 -1.00 -9.78
N SER A 59 20.05 -1.96 -9.07
CA SER A 59 20.37 -3.39 -9.16
C SER A 59 19.12 -4.23 -8.85
N ASP A 60 19.15 -5.51 -9.17
CA ASP A 60 18.03 -6.41 -8.86
C ASP A 60 17.84 -6.59 -7.34
N GLU A 61 18.91 -6.51 -6.55
CA GLU A 61 18.83 -6.52 -5.08
C GLU A 61 18.15 -5.25 -4.56
N GLN A 62 18.45 -4.10 -5.15
CA GLN A 62 17.82 -2.82 -4.79
C GLN A 62 16.31 -2.86 -5.07
N LEU A 63 15.91 -3.45 -6.20
CA LEU A 63 14.51 -3.65 -6.57
C LEU A 63 13.81 -4.64 -5.62
N SER A 64 14.45 -5.78 -5.32
CA SER A 64 13.94 -6.77 -4.37
C SER A 64 13.75 -6.18 -2.96
N ALA A 65 14.66 -5.30 -2.53
CA ALA A 65 14.54 -4.62 -1.24
C ALA A 65 13.42 -3.56 -1.26
N LEU A 66 13.21 -2.85 -2.38
CA LEU A 66 12.08 -1.93 -2.54
C LEU A 66 10.74 -2.67 -2.48
N GLU A 67 10.67 -3.89 -3.02
CA GLU A 67 9.49 -4.75 -2.92
C GLU A 67 9.13 -5.05 -1.48
N GLU A 68 10.08 -5.59 -0.72
CA GLU A 68 9.86 -6.02 0.66
C GLU A 68 9.35 -4.88 1.55
N ILE A 69 9.89 -3.68 1.39
CA ILE A 69 9.51 -2.53 2.22
C ILE A 69 8.22 -1.82 1.76
N SER A 70 7.78 -2.05 0.53
CA SER A 70 6.57 -1.44 -0.04
C SER A 70 5.29 -2.08 0.50
N TYR A 71 5.33 -3.39 0.78
CA TYR A 71 4.22 -4.12 1.38
C TYR A 71 4.16 -3.91 2.90
N GLY A 72 3.54 -2.81 3.33
CA GLY A 72 3.40 -2.48 4.75
C GLY A 72 2.28 -3.25 5.46
N ALA A 73 2.59 -3.99 6.53
CA ALA A 73 1.61 -4.70 7.37
C ALA A 73 0.96 -3.81 8.45
N CYS A 74 0.45 -2.64 8.05
CA CYS A 74 0.03 -1.62 9.02
C CYS A 74 -1.45 -1.73 9.42
N GLY A 75 -2.23 -2.57 8.75
CA GLY A 75 -3.66 -2.74 9.05
C GLY A 75 -4.51 -1.48 8.83
N LEU A 76 -3.97 -0.48 8.10
CA LEU A 76 -4.67 0.77 7.74
C LEU A 76 -5.44 0.64 6.41
N GLY A 77 -5.40 -0.53 5.79
CA GLY A 77 -6.13 -0.77 4.54
C GLY A 77 -7.62 -0.98 4.74
N SER A 78 -8.34 -1.00 3.62
CA SER A 78 -9.67 -1.58 3.50
C SER A 78 -9.63 -2.80 2.60
N ASP A 79 -10.70 -3.60 2.60
CA ASP A 79 -10.83 -4.78 1.72
C ASP A 79 -10.51 -4.47 0.26
N GLY A 80 -10.93 -3.29 -0.23
CA GLY A 80 -10.65 -2.86 -1.60
C GLY A 80 -9.17 -2.56 -1.86
N THR A 81 -8.55 -1.73 -1.01
CA THR A 81 -7.14 -1.38 -1.19
C THR A 81 -6.20 -2.57 -0.93
N ASP A 82 -6.56 -3.44 0.02
CA ASP A 82 -5.83 -4.67 0.30
C ASP A 82 -5.92 -5.64 -0.88
N ARG A 83 -7.10 -5.71 -1.54
CA ARG A 83 -7.24 -6.51 -2.76
C ARG A 83 -6.38 -5.99 -3.90
N LEU A 84 -6.31 -4.68 -4.11
CA LEU A 84 -5.42 -4.08 -5.13
C LEU A 84 -3.94 -4.39 -4.86
N VAL A 85 -3.50 -4.26 -3.60
CA VAL A 85 -2.12 -4.61 -3.20
C VAL A 85 -1.83 -6.08 -3.47
N ARG A 86 -2.76 -7.00 -3.13
CA ARG A 86 -2.62 -8.44 -3.41
C ARG A 86 -2.56 -8.73 -4.90
N LEU A 87 -3.41 -8.11 -5.71
CA LEU A 87 -3.39 -8.29 -7.17
C LEU A 87 -2.04 -7.87 -7.75
N VAL A 88 -1.47 -6.73 -7.30
CA VAL A 88 -0.13 -6.31 -7.74
C VAL A 88 0.93 -7.33 -7.31
N GLN A 89 0.84 -7.85 -6.10
CA GLN A 89 1.75 -8.88 -5.59
C GLN A 89 1.66 -10.20 -6.37
N GLU A 90 0.46 -10.62 -6.76
CA GLU A 90 0.22 -11.78 -7.63
C GLU A 90 0.84 -11.56 -9.02
N MET A 91 0.66 -10.38 -9.60
CA MET A 91 1.23 -9.99 -10.90
C MET A 91 2.76 -9.88 -10.87
N GLN A 92 3.33 -9.58 -9.71
CA GLN A 92 4.76 -9.56 -9.46
C GLN A 92 5.33 -10.99 -9.40
N HIS A 93 4.66 -11.92 -8.71
CA HIS A 93 5.10 -13.32 -8.54
C HIS A 93 4.65 -14.29 -9.65
N GLY A 94 3.81 -13.84 -10.59
CA GLY A 94 3.36 -14.63 -11.73
C GLY A 94 4.52 -15.15 -12.59
N LYS A 95 4.44 -16.42 -13.05
CA LYS A 95 5.54 -17.14 -13.71
C LYS A 95 6.23 -16.29 -14.80
N PRO A 96 7.56 -16.10 -14.71
CA PRO A 96 8.30 -15.44 -15.78
C PRO A 96 8.26 -16.36 -17.01
N SER A 97 7.58 -15.91 -18.06
CA SER A 97 7.86 -16.39 -19.41
C SER A 97 9.32 -16.04 -19.68
N SER A 98 10.19 -17.05 -19.72
CA SER A 98 11.61 -17.02 -20.06
C SER A 98 12.15 -15.66 -20.52
N SER A 99 13.07 -15.08 -19.74
CA SER A 99 13.93 -13.91 -20.04
C SER A 99 13.43 -12.48 -19.79
N GLU A 100 12.33 -12.26 -19.06
CA GLU A 100 11.96 -10.89 -18.67
C GLU A 100 11.80 -10.74 -17.15
N ASP A 101 12.85 -10.21 -16.54
CA ASP A 101 12.86 -9.21 -15.48
C ASP A 101 11.49 -8.72 -14.95
N GLY A 102 11.35 -8.71 -13.62
CA GLY A 102 10.17 -8.22 -12.92
C GLY A 102 9.77 -6.80 -13.35
N THR A 103 8.47 -6.58 -13.58
CA THR A 103 7.93 -5.33 -14.14
C THR A 103 7.26 -4.45 -13.09
N LEU A 104 6.72 -5.05 -12.03
CA LEU A 104 6.13 -4.38 -10.87
C LEU A 104 6.94 -4.80 -9.65
N TYR A 105 7.17 -3.85 -8.74
CA TYR A 105 8.11 -3.98 -7.62
C TYR A 105 7.47 -3.62 -6.29
N GLY A 106 6.15 -3.53 -6.21
CA GLY A 106 5.48 -3.21 -4.96
C GLY A 106 4.26 -2.35 -5.14
N ALA A 107 3.38 -2.46 -4.15
CA ALA A 107 2.22 -1.62 -4.02
C ALA A 107 2.01 -1.24 -2.56
N LYS A 108 1.54 -0.01 -2.34
CA LYS A 108 1.18 0.47 -1.02
C LYS A 108 -0.02 1.40 -1.07
N ILE A 109 -0.87 1.29 -0.06
CA ILE A 109 -1.97 2.21 0.18
C ILE A 109 -1.40 3.59 0.51
N THR A 110 -2.01 4.65 -0.02
CA THR A 110 -1.63 6.03 0.27
C THR A 110 -2.80 6.81 0.89
N GLY A 111 -2.49 7.78 1.75
CA GLY A 111 -3.50 8.53 2.51
C GLY A 111 -3.77 7.95 3.91
N GLY A 112 -4.90 8.34 4.52
CA GLY A 112 -5.23 8.00 5.91
C GLY A 112 -5.73 6.57 6.14
N GLY A 113 -5.93 5.78 5.09
CA GLY A 113 -6.53 4.44 5.18
C GLY A 113 -8.05 4.43 5.00
N SER A 114 -8.68 3.27 5.18
CA SER A 114 -10.13 3.04 5.00
C SER A 114 -10.66 3.14 3.55
N GLY A 115 -9.78 3.00 2.56
CA GLY A 115 -10.11 3.13 1.14
C GLY A 115 -9.16 4.09 0.43
N GLY A 116 -9.52 4.51 -0.79
CA GLY A 116 -8.76 5.51 -1.55
C GLY A 116 -7.81 4.90 -2.58
N THR A 117 -6.54 5.32 -2.54
CA THR A 117 -5.57 5.08 -3.63
C THR A 117 -4.49 4.10 -3.22
N VAL A 118 -4.06 3.28 -4.18
CA VAL A 118 -2.87 2.42 -4.07
C VAL A 118 -1.81 2.95 -5.03
N CYS A 119 -0.62 3.25 -4.51
CA CYS A 119 0.55 3.53 -5.29
C CYS A 119 1.21 2.21 -5.73
N VAL A 120 1.59 2.11 -6.99
CA VAL A 120 2.28 0.94 -7.56
C VAL A 120 3.61 1.39 -8.13
N ILE A 121 4.67 0.66 -7.78
CA ILE A 121 6.02 0.89 -8.28
C ILE A 121 6.32 -0.16 -9.35
N GLY A 122 6.89 0.25 -10.47
CA GLY A 122 7.24 -0.65 -11.56
C GLY A 122 8.17 0.01 -12.57
N ARG A 123 8.75 -0.79 -13.47
CA ARG A 123 9.54 -0.26 -14.59
C ARG A 123 8.68 0.62 -15.50
N LYS A 124 9.30 1.64 -16.08
CA LYS A 124 8.67 2.43 -17.16
C LYS A 124 8.70 1.61 -18.47
N CYS A 125 7.78 0.65 -18.60
CA CYS A 125 7.62 -0.12 -19.84
C CYS A 125 6.16 -0.46 -20.12
N LEU A 126 5.89 -0.89 -21.36
CA LEU A 126 4.55 -1.28 -21.80
C LEU A 126 4.00 -2.45 -20.96
N ARG A 127 4.86 -3.42 -20.63
CA ARG A 127 4.49 -4.61 -19.84
C ARG A 127 4.02 -4.25 -18.43
N SER A 128 4.68 -3.32 -17.75
CA SER A 128 4.21 -2.80 -16.45
C SER A 128 2.83 -2.16 -16.57
N SER A 129 2.60 -1.40 -17.64
CA SER A 129 1.29 -0.78 -17.89
C SER A 129 0.20 -1.81 -18.17
N GLN A 130 0.52 -2.88 -18.92
CA GLN A 130 -0.40 -4.00 -19.16
C GLN A 130 -0.76 -4.74 -17.87
N LYS A 131 0.20 -5.00 -16.97
CA LYS A 131 -0.08 -5.62 -15.68
C LYS A 131 -0.92 -4.75 -14.75
N ILE A 132 -0.71 -3.43 -14.75
CA ILE A 132 -1.57 -2.49 -14.00
C ILE A 132 -3.01 -2.54 -14.53
N LEU A 133 -3.19 -2.64 -15.84
CA LEU A 133 -4.50 -2.80 -16.46
C LEU A 133 -5.18 -4.13 -16.07
N GLU A 134 -4.40 -5.21 -16.02
CA GLU A 134 -4.88 -6.52 -15.58
C GLU A 134 -5.32 -6.51 -14.10
N CYS A 135 -4.58 -5.80 -13.24
CA CYS A 135 -4.98 -5.56 -11.86
C CYS A 135 -6.32 -4.80 -11.80
N HIS A 136 -6.49 -3.77 -12.62
CA HIS A 136 -7.74 -3.00 -12.68
C HIS A 136 -8.94 -3.87 -13.07
N TYR A 137 -8.83 -4.68 -14.13
CA TYR A 137 -9.93 -5.57 -14.54
C TYR A 137 -10.20 -6.67 -13.52
N SER A 138 -9.15 -7.27 -12.94
CA SER A 138 -9.29 -8.27 -11.88
C SER A 138 -9.98 -7.68 -10.64
N TYR A 139 -9.71 -6.42 -10.31
CA TYR A 139 -10.37 -5.69 -9.24
C TYR A 139 -11.85 -5.45 -9.54
N GLY A 140 -12.17 -5.00 -10.77
CA GLY A 140 -13.54 -4.81 -11.23
C GLY A 140 -14.36 -6.11 -11.22
N ALA A 141 -13.78 -7.23 -11.67
CA ALA A 141 -14.41 -8.55 -11.67
C ALA A 141 -14.78 -9.07 -10.26
N CYS A 142 -14.17 -8.51 -9.21
CA CYS A 142 -14.53 -8.82 -7.83
C CYS A 142 -15.71 -7.99 -7.29
N GLY A 143 -16.37 -7.19 -8.13
CA GLY A 143 -17.49 -6.33 -7.74
C GLY A 143 -17.07 -5.03 -7.04
N LEU A 144 -15.78 -4.68 -7.11
CA LEU A 144 -15.22 -3.49 -6.44
C LEU A 144 -14.94 -2.32 -7.42
N GLY A 145 -15.20 -2.52 -8.71
CA GLY A 145 -15.00 -1.53 -9.78
C GLY A 145 -16.21 -0.61 -10.00
N SER A 146 -16.08 0.31 -10.98
CA SER A 146 -17.20 1.14 -11.43
C SER A 146 -17.15 1.31 -12.95
N ASP A 147 -18.32 1.28 -13.60
CA ASP A 147 -18.43 1.41 -15.07
C ASP A 147 -17.75 2.68 -15.61
N GLY A 148 -17.79 3.77 -14.84
CA GLY A 148 -17.14 5.02 -15.18
C GLY A 148 -15.62 4.90 -15.21
N THR A 149 -15.04 4.27 -14.19
CA THR A 149 -13.59 4.02 -14.12
C THR A 149 -13.14 3.09 -15.24
N ASP A 150 -13.88 2.01 -15.47
CA ASP A 150 -13.56 1.00 -16.48
C ASP A 150 -13.58 1.60 -17.90
N ARG A 151 -14.54 2.48 -18.18
CA ARG A 151 -14.62 3.19 -19.46
C ARG A 151 -13.44 4.14 -19.66
N LEU A 152 -13.05 4.87 -18.62
CA LEU A 152 -11.95 5.84 -18.68
C LEU A 152 -10.60 5.12 -18.87
N VAL A 153 -10.40 4.01 -18.17
CA VAL A 153 -9.20 3.16 -18.34
C VAL A 153 -9.13 2.59 -19.76
N ARG A 154 -10.24 2.12 -20.33
CA ARG A 154 -10.28 1.65 -21.73
C ARG A 154 -9.86 2.73 -22.72
N LEU A 155 -10.33 3.97 -22.54
CA LEU A 155 -9.97 5.10 -23.41
C LEU A 155 -8.48 5.44 -23.31
N LEU A 156 -7.94 5.57 -22.10
CA LEU A 156 -6.52 5.89 -21.88
C LEU A 156 -5.58 4.85 -22.51
N PHE A 157 -5.92 3.56 -22.41
CA PHE A 157 -5.10 2.50 -23.01
C PHE A 157 -5.27 2.38 -24.53
N ALA A 158 -6.42 2.73 -25.08
CA ALA A 158 -6.61 2.84 -26.53
C ALA A 158 -5.74 3.97 -27.11
N GLU A 159 -5.69 5.13 -26.44
CA GLU A 159 -4.83 6.26 -26.85
C GLU A 159 -3.34 5.94 -26.74
N ARG A 160 -2.92 5.21 -25.68
CA ARG A 160 -1.52 4.76 -25.56
C ARG A 160 -1.09 3.78 -26.65
N LYS A 161 -2.00 2.89 -27.10
CA LYS A 161 -1.73 2.01 -28.26
C LYS A 161 -1.63 2.78 -29.57
N ASN A 162 -2.32 3.91 -29.68
CA ASN A 162 -2.33 4.76 -30.87
C ASN A 162 -1.20 5.80 -30.90
N GLY A 163 -0.31 5.82 -29.90
CA GLY A 163 0.87 6.68 -29.86
C GLY A 163 0.60 8.15 -29.50
N THR A 164 -0.61 8.51 -29.07
CA THR A 164 -1.00 9.91 -28.79
C THR A 164 -0.63 10.39 -27.38
N LEU A 165 -0.19 9.51 -26.48
CA LEU A 165 0.31 9.84 -25.14
C LEU A 165 1.75 9.27 -25.01
N GLY A 166 2.74 10.15 -25.17
CA GLY A 166 4.12 9.81 -25.51
C GLY A 166 5.05 9.25 -24.41
N SER A 167 6.13 8.67 -24.94
CA SER A 167 7.49 8.32 -24.45
C SER A 167 7.86 8.46 -22.97
#